data_AF-I1CSM2-F1
#
_entry.id   AF-I1CSM2-F1
#
_cell.length_a   1.000
_cell.length_b   1.000
_cell.length_c   1.000
_cell.angle_alpha   90.00
_cell.angle_beta   90.00
_cell.angle_gamma   90.00
#
_symmetry.space_group_name_H-M   'P 1'
#
loop_
_entity.id
_entity.type
_entity.pdbx_description
1 polymer ?
#
loop_
_entity_poly.entity_id
_entity_poly.type
_entity_poly.pdbx_seq_one_letter_code
_entity_poly.pdbx_strand_id
1 'polypeptide(L)'
;MSAYGAGKAKDTDFRRTWNKEEYAAKARAREAKDRLAEENDERRKMGLSPLKPKKKEEEDDGNKQKLTHRTERLELEKNVGKVQVIQSTDSRKQPGFYCKDCDITIKDSVTYIDHLNGRKHLANAGISRKTEKADVNDVKERLAMLKRKKENPKQEEYG
;
A
#
# COMPACT_ATOMS: atom_id res chain seq x y z
N MET A 1 -33.65 55.04 1.36
CA MET A 1 -32.88 54.35 2.42
C MET A 1 -33.54 53.01 2.69
N SER A 2 -32.86 51.89 2.42
CA SER A 2 -33.24 50.58 3.00
C SER A 2 -31.97 49.83 3.38
N ALA A 3 -31.96 49.33 4.60
CA ALA A 3 -30.82 49.37 5.51
C ALA A 3 -30.20 47.99 5.72
N TYR A 4 -29.54 47.42 4.72
CA TYR A 4 -28.72 46.22 4.93
C TYR A 4 -27.45 46.28 4.09
N GLY A 5 -26.48 46.99 4.65
CA GLY A 5 -25.15 47.20 4.08
C GLY A 5 -24.37 45.90 3.93
N ALA A 6 -23.61 45.88 2.84
CA ALA A 6 -22.51 44.97 2.59
C ALA A 6 -21.51 45.01 3.76
N GLY A 7 -21.28 43.87 4.40
CA GLY A 7 -20.34 43.73 5.51
C GLY A 7 -20.64 42.51 6.36
N LYS A 8 -20.59 41.31 5.78
CA LYS A 8 -20.72 40.06 6.55
C LYS A 8 -19.43 39.84 7.35
N ALA A 9 -19.45 40.25 8.61
CA ALA A 9 -18.45 39.90 9.61
C ALA A 9 -18.37 38.38 9.77
N LYS A 10 -17.14 37.85 9.89
CA LYS A 10 -16.82 36.44 10.17
C LYS A 10 -17.09 36.08 11.66
N ASP A 11 -18.20 36.55 12.24
CA ASP A 11 -18.50 36.45 13.68
C ASP A 11 -19.55 35.37 14.01
N THR A 12 -19.76 34.42 13.09
CA THR A 12 -20.66 33.28 13.33
C THR A 12 -20.05 31.94 12.94
N ASP A 13 -18.73 31.88 12.81
CA ASP A 13 -17.97 30.69 12.38
C ASP A 13 -17.98 29.55 13.42
N PHE A 14 -18.43 29.85 14.65
CA PHE A 14 -18.64 28.87 15.73
C PHE A 14 -19.91 28.01 15.52
N ARG A 15 -20.77 28.37 14.56
CA ARG A 15 -22.03 27.66 14.30
C ARG A 15 -21.78 26.49 13.35
N ARG A 16 -22.28 25.30 13.73
CA ARG A 16 -22.20 24.09 12.91
C ARG A 16 -22.85 24.33 11.54
N THR A 17 -22.03 24.48 10.51
CA THR A 17 -22.49 24.56 9.11
C THR A 17 -22.72 23.15 8.58
N TRP A 18 -23.92 22.88 8.08
CA TRP A 18 -24.20 21.63 7.39
C TRP A 18 -23.62 21.70 5.98
N ASN A 19 -22.60 20.88 5.71
CA ASN A 19 -22.04 20.75 4.37
C ASN A 19 -23.00 19.94 3.49
N LYS A 20 -23.82 20.63 2.68
CA LYS A 20 -24.85 20.01 1.82
C LYS A 20 -24.26 18.94 0.90
N GLU A 21 -23.04 19.13 0.41
CA GLU A 21 -22.37 18.18 -0.48
C GLU A 21 -21.99 16.88 0.24
N GLU A 22 -21.43 17.00 1.45
CA GLU A 22 -21.08 15.85 2.29
C GLU A 22 -22.32 15.03 2.65
N TYR A 23 -23.42 15.69 3.02
CA TYR A 23 -24.67 15.02 3.35
C TYR A 23 -25.34 14.39 2.11
N ALA A 24 -25.29 15.04 0.95
CA ALA A 24 -25.76 14.46 -0.31
C ALA A 24 -24.91 13.24 -0.73
N ALA A 25 -23.58 13.29 -0.54
CA ALA A 25 -22.70 12.15 -0.77
C ALA A 25 -23.01 11.00 0.19
N LYS A 26 -23.25 11.30 1.46
CA LYS A 26 -23.62 10.31 2.48
C LYS A 26 -24.98 9.67 2.23
N ALA A 27 -25.95 10.43 1.73
CA ALA A 27 -27.26 9.91 1.30
C ALA A 27 -27.11 8.93 0.13
N ARG A 28 -26.40 9.33 -0.94
CA ARG A 28 -26.09 8.45 -2.08
C ARG A 28 -25.36 7.17 -1.66
N ALA A 29 -24.41 7.27 -0.72
CA ALA A 29 -23.66 6.12 -0.21
C ALA A 29 -24.55 5.14 0.59
N ARG A 30 -25.56 5.65 1.33
CA ARG A 30 -26.55 4.81 2.01
C ARG A 30 -27.47 4.11 1.02
N GLU A 31 -28.06 4.84 0.08
CA GLU A 31 -28.93 4.27 -0.97
C GLU A 31 -28.22 3.17 -1.78
N ALA A 32 -26.95 3.37 -2.12
CA ALA A 32 -26.16 2.35 -2.82
C ALA A 32 -25.92 1.10 -1.95
N LYS A 33 -25.73 1.27 -0.63
CA LYS A 33 -25.55 0.16 0.30
C LYS A 33 -26.85 -0.63 0.48
N ASP A 34 -27.97 0.07 0.60
CA ASP A 34 -29.28 -0.55 0.79
C ASP A 34 -29.69 -1.34 -0.47
N ARG A 35 -29.46 -0.77 -1.67
CA ARG A 35 -29.64 -1.49 -2.94
C ARG A 35 -28.79 -2.77 -3.04
N LEU A 36 -27.51 -2.69 -2.67
CA LEU A 36 -26.64 -3.87 -2.64
C LEU A 36 -27.09 -4.91 -1.60
N ALA A 37 -27.73 -4.50 -0.51
CA ALA A 37 -28.26 -5.41 0.48
C ALA A 37 -29.50 -6.15 -0.04
N GLU A 38 -30.41 -5.44 -0.71
CA GLU A 38 -31.60 -6.02 -1.36
C GLU A 38 -31.21 -7.05 -2.43
N GLU A 39 -30.30 -6.69 -3.34
CA GLU A 39 -29.78 -7.62 -4.37
C GLU A 39 -29.13 -8.86 -3.75
N ASN A 40 -28.40 -8.68 -2.64
CA ASN A 40 -27.78 -9.80 -1.92
C ASN A 40 -28.80 -10.70 -1.24
N ASP A 41 -29.90 -10.15 -0.72
CA ASP A 41 -30.98 -10.93 -0.13
C ASP A 41 -31.74 -11.73 -1.18
N GLU A 42 -31.97 -11.17 -2.38
CA GLU A 42 -32.52 -11.91 -3.51
C GLU A 42 -31.59 -13.05 -3.96
N ARG A 43 -30.28 -12.79 -4.06
CA ARG A 43 -29.28 -13.82 -4.39
C ARG A 43 -29.27 -14.94 -3.36
N ARG A 44 -29.37 -14.62 -2.07
CA ARG A 44 -29.48 -15.62 -0.99
C ARG A 44 -30.75 -16.46 -1.11
N LYS A 45 -31.90 -15.85 -1.44
CA LYS A 45 -33.15 -16.58 -1.71
C LYS A 45 -33.02 -17.55 -2.89
N MET A 46 -32.22 -17.19 -3.89
CA MET A 46 -31.90 -18.05 -5.05
C MET A 46 -30.77 -19.05 -4.78
N GLY A 47 -30.23 -19.14 -3.56
CA GLY A 47 -29.12 -20.04 -3.21
C GLY A 47 -27.75 -19.61 -3.77
N LEU A 48 -27.65 -18.41 -4.34
CA LEU A 48 -26.41 -17.84 -4.86
C LEU A 48 -25.65 -17.10 -3.74
N SER A 49 -24.32 -17.09 -3.85
CA SER A 49 -23.46 -16.34 -2.92
C SER A 49 -23.71 -14.82 -3.02
N PRO A 50 -23.48 -14.02 -1.96
CA PRO A 50 -23.60 -12.56 -2.06
C PRO A 50 -22.60 -11.94 -3.07
N LEU A 51 -23.01 -10.89 -3.79
CA LEU A 51 -22.10 -9.99 -4.48
C LEU A 51 -21.17 -9.33 -3.46
N LYS A 52 -19.87 -9.57 -3.60
CA LYS A 52 -18.85 -8.81 -2.87
C LYS A 52 -18.70 -7.46 -3.58
N PRO A 53 -18.68 -6.33 -2.86
CA PRO A 53 -18.34 -5.06 -3.48
C PRO A 53 -16.97 -5.20 -4.14
N LYS A 54 -16.85 -4.76 -5.40
CA LYS A 54 -15.55 -4.68 -6.08
C LYS A 54 -14.63 -3.86 -5.19
N LYS A 55 -13.58 -4.49 -4.67
CA LYS A 55 -12.57 -3.78 -3.89
C LYS A 55 -11.88 -2.80 -4.83
N LYS A 56 -11.80 -1.52 -4.45
CA LYS A 56 -10.98 -0.50 -5.13
C LYS A 56 -9.54 -0.96 -5.40
N GLU A 57 -9.04 -1.91 -4.62
CA GLU A 57 -7.72 -2.55 -4.83
C GLU A 57 -7.54 -3.11 -6.25
N GLU A 58 -8.59 -3.58 -6.92
CA GLU A 58 -8.52 -4.19 -8.27
C GLU A 58 -8.52 -3.16 -9.41
N GLU A 59 -9.04 -1.95 -9.20
CA GLU A 59 -9.17 -0.91 -10.24
C GLU A 59 -7.93 -0.02 -10.34
N ASP A 60 -7.11 0.05 -9.28
CA ASP A 60 -5.90 0.90 -9.20
C ASP A 60 -4.59 0.15 -9.55
N ASP A 61 -4.69 -1.05 -10.14
CA ASP A 61 -3.51 -1.80 -10.58
C ASP A 61 -2.76 -1.15 -11.76
N GLY A 62 -3.40 -0.22 -12.47
CA GLY A 62 -2.82 0.42 -13.66
C GLY A 62 -1.74 1.47 -13.36
N ASN A 63 -1.80 2.12 -12.19
CA ASN A 63 -0.86 3.17 -11.79
C ASN A 63 0.27 2.66 -10.87
N LYS A 64 0.21 1.40 -10.46
CA LYS A 64 1.20 0.79 -9.56
C LYS A 64 2.40 0.29 -10.34
N GLN A 65 3.59 0.44 -9.76
CA GLN A 65 4.80 -0.12 -10.35
C GLN A 65 4.71 -1.65 -10.36
N LYS A 66 5.11 -2.29 -11.44
CA LYS A 66 5.08 -3.77 -11.52
C LYS A 66 6.16 -4.35 -10.60
N LEU A 67 5.93 -5.58 -10.14
CA LEU A 67 6.87 -6.25 -9.25
C LEU A 67 8.18 -6.55 -10.00
N THR A 68 9.28 -5.95 -9.54
CA THR A 68 10.63 -6.18 -10.05
C THR A 68 11.49 -6.94 -9.05
N HIS A 69 12.61 -7.50 -9.52
CA HIS A 69 13.62 -8.03 -8.61
C HIS A 69 14.23 -6.90 -7.78
N ARG A 70 14.61 -7.24 -6.55
CA ARG A 70 15.28 -6.29 -5.65
C ARG A 70 16.71 -6.06 -6.12
N THR A 71 17.10 -4.79 -6.28
CA THR A 71 18.46 -4.39 -6.65
C THR A 71 19.37 -4.21 -5.45
N GLU A 72 18.85 -3.66 -4.35
CA GLU A 72 19.61 -3.40 -3.13
C GLU A 72 19.64 -4.62 -2.21
N ARG A 73 20.82 -4.99 -1.70
CA ARG A 73 20.94 -6.03 -0.68
C ARG A 73 20.37 -5.56 0.66
N LEU A 74 19.62 -6.43 1.31
CA LEU A 74 19.13 -6.19 2.67
C LEU A 74 20.27 -6.39 3.68
N GLU A 75 20.59 -5.33 4.41
CA GLU A 75 21.64 -5.37 5.43
C GLU A 75 21.08 -5.89 6.77
N LEU A 76 20.74 -7.19 6.82
CA LEU A 76 20.13 -7.84 7.98
C LEU A 76 21.14 -8.12 9.11
N GLU A 77 22.43 -8.13 8.80
CA GLU A 77 23.50 -8.56 9.71
C GLU A 77 24.07 -7.41 10.56
N LYS A 78 23.69 -6.17 10.29
CA LYS A 78 24.23 -4.96 10.97
C LYS A 78 24.18 -4.99 12.50
N ASN A 79 23.17 -5.66 13.03
CA ASN A 79 22.86 -5.70 14.45
C ASN A 79 23.22 -7.05 15.10
N VAL A 80 23.84 -7.96 14.36
CA VAL A 80 24.32 -9.24 14.91
C VAL A 80 25.46 -8.96 15.88
N GLY A 81 25.35 -9.46 17.11
CA GLY A 81 26.36 -9.29 18.16
C GLY A 81 26.37 -7.94 18.87
N LYS A 82 25.46 -7.01 18.54
CA LYS A 82 25.34 -5.71 19.23
C LYS A 82 24.23 -5.76 20.28
N VAL A 83 24.54 -5.34 21.51
CA VAL A 83 23.56 -5.15 22.58
C VAL A 83 23.18 -3.67 22.61
N GLN A 84 21.89 -3.37 22.45
CA GLN A 84 21.35 -2.00 22.53
C GLN A 84 20.43 -1.85 23.74
N VAL A 85 20.67 -0.83 24.55
CA VAL A 85 19.79 -0.45 25.66
C VAL A 85 18.74 0.51 25.13
N ILE A 86 17.46 0.15 25.29
CA ILE A 86 16.33 0.94 24.78
C ILE A 86 15.68 1.70 25.92
N GLN A 87 15.64 3.03 25.80
CA GLN A 87 14.96 3.92 26.76
C GLN A 87 13.67 4.56 26.20
N SER A 88 13.38 4.38 24.90
CA SER A 88 12.27 5.06 24.21
C SER A 88 11.13 4.08 23.94
N THR A 89 9.88 4.50 24.12
CA THR A 89 8.67 3.73 23.81
C THR A 89 8.27 3.75 22.33
N ASP A 90 8.98 4.53 21.50
CA ASP A 90 8.71 4.64 20.06
C ASP A 90 8.98 3.31 19.36
N SER A 91 8.03 2.84 18.55
CA SER A 91 8.17 1.61 17.76
C SER A 91 9.42 1.64 16.87
N ARG A 92 9.76 2.80 16.29
CA ARG A 92 10.94 3.01 15.43
C ARG A 92 12.29 2.72 16.10
N LYS A 93 12.34 2.84 17.42
CA LYS A 93 13.57 2.65 18.22
C LYS A 93 13.55 1.31 18.96
N GLN A 94 12.53 0.49 18.74
CA GLN A 94 12.46 -0.86 19.28
C GLN A 94 13.47 -1.77 18.56
N PRO A 95 13.96 -2.82 19.24
CA PRO A 95 14.92 -3.74 18.65
C PRO A 95 14.21 -4.58 17.59
N GLY A 96 14.77 -4.62 16.39
CA GLY A 96 14.25 -5.37 15.26
C GLY A 96 14.44 -4.66 13.92
N PHE A 97 13.77 -5.18 12.90
CA PHE A 97 13.69 -4.61 11.56
C PHE A 97 12.45 -3.73 11.46
N TYR A 98 12.65 -2.45 11.17
CA TYR A 98 11.57 -1.48 11.02
C TYR A 98 11.22 -1.28 9.54
N CYS A 99 9.93 -1.44 9.21
CA CYS A 99 9.41 -1.14 7.88
C CYS A 99 8.81 0.28 7.85
N LYS A 100 9.29 1.14 6.95
CA LYS A 100 8.84 2.53 6.81
C LYS A 100 7.43 2.64 6.21
N ASP A 101 7.09 1.78 5.26
CA ASP A 101 5.81 1.86 4.52
C ASP A 101 4.62 1.33 5.32
N CYS A 102 4.89 0.50 6.33
CA CYS A 102 3.87 -0.11 7.18
C CYS A 102 3.90 0.42 8.62
N ASP A 103 4.90 1.20 9.02
CA ASP A 103 5.12 1.68 10.39
C ASP A 103 5.13 0.56 11.46
N ILE A 104 5.58 -0.65 11.09
CA ILE A 104 5.65 -1.82 11.97
C ILE A 104 7.11 -2.21 12.21
N THR A 105 7.40 -2.65 13.43
CA THR A 105 8.69 -3.24 13.80
C THR A 105 8.55 -4.74 13.94
N ILE A 106 9.41 -5.48 13.25
CA ILE A 106 9.40 -6.94 13.18
C ILE A 106 10.70 -7.44 13.81
N LYS A 107 10.60 -8.45 14.69
CA LYS A 107 11.74 -8.90 15.50
C LYS A 107 12.65 -9.90 14.78
N ASP A 108 12.08 -10.75 13.92
CA ASP A 108 12.83 -11.78 13.21
C ASP A 108 13.12 -11.38 11.76
N SER A 109 14.24 -11.85 11.22
CA SER A 109 14.68 -11.54 9.86
C SER A 109 13.80 -12.21 8.80
N VAL A 110 13.40 -13.46 9.04
CA VAL A 110 12.55 -14.23 8.11
C VAL A 110 11.17 -13.58 8.02
N THR A 111 10.56 -13.26 9.15
CA THR A 111 9.24 -12.61 9.19
C THR A 111 9.28 -11.20 8.59
N TYR A 112 10.42 -10.50 8.67
CA TYR A 112 10.62 -9.22 8.00
C TYR A 112 10.69 -9.38 6.47
N ILE A 113 11.36 -10.40 5.96
CA ILE A 113 11.40 -10.69 4.51
C ILE A 113 10.00 -11.07 4.00
N ASP A 114 9.28 -11.91 4.72
CA ASP A 114 7.91 -12.29 4.38
C ASP A 114 6.96 -11.09 4.41
N HIS A 115 7.18 -10.16 5.34
CA HIS A 115 6.44 -8.91 5.41
C HIS A 115 6.67 -8.04 4.17
N LEU A 116 7.92 -7.86 3.75
CA LEU A 116 8.27 -7.10 2.54
C LEU A 116 7.63 -7.70 1.27
N ASN A 117 7.54 -9.03 1.21
CA ASN A 117 6.89 -9.72 0.09
C ASN A 117 5.36 -9.83 0.24
N GLY A 118 4.81 -9.35 1.36
CA GLY A 118 3.42 -9.47 1.71
C GLY A 118 2.50 -8.52 0.91
N ARG A 119 1.27 -8.96 0.65
CA ARG A 119 0.28 -8.17 -0.11
C ARG A 119 0.03 -6.78 0.46
N LYS A 120 -0.01 -6.65 1.79
CA LYS A 120 -0.26 -5.37 2.46
C LYS A 120 0.91 -4.41 2.27
N HIS A 121 2.14 -4.90 2.41
CA HIS A 121 3.33 -4.08 2.19
C HIS A 121 3.43 -3.60 0.74
N LEU A 122 3.28 -4.53 -0.23
CA LEU A 122 3.30 -4.17 -1.65
C LEU A 122 2.20 -3.16 -2.02
N ALA A 123 1.00 -3.30 -1.45
CA ALA A 123 -0.08 -2.35 -1.65
C ALA A 123 0.25 -0.95 -1.09
N ASN A 124 0.83 -0.88 0.12
CA ASN A 124 1.26 0.38 0.73
C ASN A 124 2.43 1.03 -0.01
N ALA A 125 3.36 0.22 -0.54
CA ALA A 125 4.50 0.65 -1.33
C ALA A 125 4.12 1.07 -2.77
N GLY A 126 2.86 0.90 -3.17
CA GLY A 126 2.41 1.23 -4.54
C GLY A 126 2.92 0.26 -5.61
N ILE A 127 3.29 -0.96 -5.22
CA ILE A 127 3.79 -2.01 -6.12
C ILE A 127 2.66 -3.02 -6.40
N SER A 128 2.36 -3.25 -7.68
CA SER A 128 1.45 -4.31 -8.10
C SER A 128 2.18 -5.66 -8.07
N ARG A 129 1.45 -6.70 -7.68
CA ARG A 129 1.96 -8.07 -7.62
C ARG A 129 2.13 -8.72 -8.99
N LYS A 130 1.68 -8.05 -10.06
CA LYS A 130 1.82 -8.51 -11.44
C LYS A 130 3.24 -8.24 -11.91
N THR A 131 3.91 -9.27 -12.42
CA THR A 131 5.22 -9.17 -13.07
C THR A 131 5.05 -8.90 -14.55
N GLU A 132 6.12 -8.41 -15.19
CA GLU A 132 6.18 -8.32 -16.65
C GLU A 132 6.29 -9.70 -17.28
N LYS A 133 5.72 -9.83 -18.48
CA LYS A 133 5.88 -11.04 -19.30
C LYS A 133 7.21 -10.92 -20.03
N ALA A 134 8.08 -11.91 -19.87
CA ALA A 134 9.37 -11.95 -20.55
C ALA A 134 9.20 -12.36 -22.02
N ASP A 135 9.94 -11.71 -22.91
CA ASP A 135 10.09 -12.09 -24.32
C ASP A 135 11.35 -12.93 -24.57
N VAL A 136 11.45 -13.54 -25.75
CA VAL A 136 12.62 -14.33 -26.18
C VAL A 136 13.89 -13.47 -26.19
N ASN A 137 13.78 -12.19 -26.53
CA ASN A 137 14.92 -11.27 -26.52
C ASN A 137 15.44 -11.02 -25.11
N ASP A 138 14.56 -10.78 -24.13
CA ASP A 138 14.92 -10.59 -22.72
C ASP A 138 15.72 -11.79 -22.17
N VAL A 139 15.32 -13.01 -22.57
CA VAL A 139 16.00 -14.24 -22.16
C VAL A 139 17.40 -14.31 -22.76
N LYS A 140 17.56 -13.99 -24.05
CA LYS A 140 18.89 -13.98 -24.71
C LYS A 140 19.83 -12.97 -24.04
N GLU A 141 19.34 -11.78 -23.74
CA GLU A 141 20.12 -10.74 -23.05
C GLU A 141 20.51 -11.18 -21.64
N ARG A 142 19.57 -11.76 -20.89
CA ARG A 142 19.84 -12.24 -19.54
C ARG A 142 20.87 -13.36 -19.52
N LEU A 143 20.78 -14.31 -20.45
CA LEU A 143 21.76 -15.39 -20.60
C LEU A 143 23.15 -14.85 -20.98
N ALA A 144 23.22 -13.88 -21.89
CA ALA A 144 24.47 -13.22 -22.25
C ALA A 144 25.11 -12.50 -21.04
N MET A 145 24.30 -11.79 -20.24
CA MET A 145 24.75 -11.15 -19.00
C MET A 145 25.29 -12.17 -18.00
N LEU A 146 24.59 -13.29 -17.79
CA LEU A 146 25.02 -14.35 -16.86
C LEU A 146 26.31 -15.02 -17.32
N LYS A 147 26.49 -15.25 -18.63
CA LYS A 147 27.74 -15.77 -19.19
C LYS A 147 28.90 -14.83 -18.90
N ARG A 148 28.73 -13.52 -19.14
CA ARG A 148 29.76 -12.49 -18.84
C ARG A 148 30.12 -12.44 -17.36
N LYS A 149 29.13 -12.52 -16.46
CA LYS A 149 29.34 -12.58 -15.00
C LYS A 149 30.14 -13.81 -14.59
N LYS A 150 29.86 -14.97 -15.20
CA LYS A 150 30.59 -16.21 -14.94
C LYS A 150 32.04 -16.15 -15.43
N GLU A 151 32.30 -15.49 -16.55
CA GLU A 151 33.64 -15.32 -17.11
C GLU A 151 34.48 -14.29 -16.33
N ASN A 152 33.85 -13.27 -15.73
CA ASN A 152 34.52 -12.21 -14.96
C ASN A 152 34.04 -12.12 -13.50
N PRO A 153 34.29 -13.14 -12.65
CA PRO A 153 33.83 -13.14 -11.27
C PRO A 153 34.49 -12.07 -10.39
N LYS A 154 35.68 -11.58 -10.76
CA LYS A 154 36.50 -10.67 -9.93
C LYS A 154 36.04 -9.20 -9.92
N GLN A 155 35.17 -8.78 -10.86
CA GLN A 155 34.73 -7.37 -10.94
C GLN A 155 33.55 -7.04 -10.02
N GLU A 156 32.80 -8.03 -9.52
CA GLU A 156 31.60 -7.81 -8.69
C GLU A 156 31.89 -7.83 -7.18
N GLU A 157 33.04 -8.34 -6.72
CA GLU A 157 33.41 -8.36 -5.29
C GLU A 157 33.88 -7.00 -4.73
N TYR A 158 34.18 -6.03 -5.61
CA TYR A 158 34.67 -4.69 -5.22
C TYR A 158 33.65 -3.56 -5.48
N GLY A 159 32.39 -3.88 -5.76
CA GLY A 159 31.30 -2.93 -6.06
C GLY A 159 30.18 -2.94 -5.03
#